data_AF-A0A7G9QKV3-F1
#
_entry.id   AF-A0A7G9QKV3-F1
#
_cell.length_a   1.000
_cell.length_b   1.000
_cell.length_c   1.000
_cell.angle_alpha   90.00
_cell.angle_beta   90.00
_cell.angle_gamma   90.00
#
_symmetry.space_group_name_H-M   'P 1'
#
loop_
_entity.id
_entity.type
_entity.pdbx_description
1 polymer ?
#
loop_
_entity_poly.entity_id
_entity_poly.type
_entity_poly.pdbx_seq_one_letter_code
_entity_poly.pdbx_strand_id
1 'polypeptide(L)'
;MKNSENKKRKVRNTIILLLCFIAISNTSPVQFFTLDGYHYRNADSSFSYTEYPGKGLDFETGQTRWERFKKLNRQNPNKTLYRTFRINPLKFWEWWQFIAHNGRYRLPYITSAETAQP
;
A
#
# COMPACT_ATOMS: atom_id res chain seq x y z
N MET A 1 -29.03 -22.63 -37.10
CA MET A 1 -29.20 -21.40 -36.29
C MET A 1 -28.94 -21.56 -34.78
N LYS A 2 -29.43 -22.61 -34.09
CA LYS A 2 -29.22 -22.80 -32.62
C LYS A 2 -27.76 -22.82 -32.14
N ASN A 3 -26.81 -23.26 -32.98
CA ASN A 3 -25.42 -23.43 -32.57
C ASN A 3 -24.65 -22.10 -32.41
N SER A 4 -24.99 -21.08 -33.21
CA SER A 4 -24.35 -19.76 -33.12
C SER A 4 -24.84 -18.95 -31.91
N GLU A 5 -26.12 -19.08 -31.56
CA GLU A 5 -26.74 -18.52 -30.34
C GLU A 5 -26.06 -19.06 -29.07
N ASN A 6 -25.86 -20.38 -28.99
CA ASN A 6 -25.18 -21.01 -27.84
C ASN A 6 -23.70 -20.59 -27.73
N LYS A 7 -23.00 -20.42 -28.85
CA LYS A 7 -21.61 -19.94 -28.87
C LYS A 7 -21.51 -18.50 -28.36
N LYS A 8 -22.41 -17.61 -28.79
CA LYS A 8 -22.49 -16.21 -28.30
C LYS A 8 -22.79 -16.13 -26.81
N ARG A 9 -23.72 -16.96 -26.30
CA ARG A 9 -24.03 -17.05 -24.86
C ARG A 9 -22.84 -17.52 -24.02
N LYS A 10 -22.10 -18.54 -24.49
CA LYS A 10 -20.88 -19.01 -23.81
C LYS A 10 -19.80 -17.93 -23.75
N VAL A 11 -19.50 -17.26 -24.87
CA VAL A 11 -18.52 -16.17 -24.92
C VAL A 11 -18.92 -15.04 -23.98
N ARG A 12 -20.18 -14.61 -24.01
CA ARG A 12 -20.70 -13.60 -23.08
C ARG A 12 -20.51 -14.01 -21.62
N ASN A 13 -20.86 -15.24 -21.26
CA ASN A 13 -20.71 -15.72 -19.89
C ASN A 13 -19.24 -15.81 -19.46
N THR A 14 -18.34 -16.21 -20.37
CA THR A 14 -16.88 -16.19 -20.12
C THR A 14 -16.38 -14.77 -19.88
N ILE A 15 -16.81 -13.80 -20.68
CA ILE A 15 -16.44 -12.38 -20.50
C ILE A 15 -16.95 -11.86 -19.15
N ILE A 16 -18.19 -12.17 -18.78
CA ILE A 16 -18.76 -11.77 -17.48
C ILE A 16 -17.97 -12.40 -16.34
N LEU A 17 -17.65 -13.69 -16.40
CA LEU A 17 -16.83 -14.37 -15.40
C LEU A 17 -15.43 -13.75 -15.29
N LEU A 18 -14.80 -13.39 -16.42
CA LEU A 18 -13.50 -12.73 -16.43
C LEU A 18 -13.56 -11.34 -15.77
N LEU A 19 -14.59 -10.55 -16.10
CA LEU A 19 -14.81 -9.24 -15.49
C LEU A 19 -15.10 -9.33 -14.00
N CYS A 20 -15.92 -10.30 -13.57
CA CYS A 20 -16.18 -10.57 -12.16
C CYS A 20 -14.91 -11.01 -11.43
N PHE A 21 -14.08 -11.85 -12.05
CA PHE A 21 -12.80 -12.27 -11.47
C PHE A 21 -11.88 -11.07 -11.27
N ILE A 22 -11.72 -10.22 -12.28
CA ILE A 22 -10.93 -8.97 -12.20
C ILE A 22 -11.47 -8.05 -11.11
N ALA A 23 -12.80 -7.89 -11.03
CA ALA A 23 -13.44 -7.05 -10.01
C ALA A 23 -13.20 -7.59 -8.59
N ILE A 24 -13.36 -8.90 -8.37
CA ILE A 24 -13.13 -9.56 -7.08
C ILE A 24 -11.66 -9.48 -6.69
N SER A 25 -10.73 -9.68 -7.62
CA SER A 25 -9.29 -9.51 -7.38
C SER A 25 -8.92 -8.08 -6.94
N ASN A 26 -9.75 -7.09 -7.27
CA ASN A 26 -9.59 -5.70 -6.84
C ASN A 26 -10.41 -5.34 -5.59
N THR A 27 -11.11 -6.29 -4.96
CA THR A 27 -11.86 -6.02 -3.73
C THR A 27 -10.93 -5.90 -2.52
N SER A 28 -11.32 -5.02 -1.59
CA SER A 28 -10.64 -4.74 -0.31
C SER A 28 -10.21 -5.99 0.48
N PRO A 29 -10.99 -7.11 0.54
CA PRO A 29 -10.57 -8.32 1.23
C PRO A 29 -9.30 -8.96 0.66
N VAL A 30 -9.12 -8.98 -0.67
CA VAL A 30 -7.92 -9.57 -1.30
C VAL A 30 -6.69 -8.70 -1.04
N GLN A 31 -6.88 -7.37 -1.05
CA GLN A 31 -5.82 -6.42 -0.69
C GLN A 31 -5.42 -6.59 0.79
N PHE A 32 -6.36 -6.83 1.69
CA PHE A 32 -6.08 -7.06 3.12
C PHE A 32 -5.14 -8.26 3.37
N PHE A 33 -5.25 -9.33 2.58
CA PHE A 33 -4.39 -10.51 2.72
C PHE A 33 -3.05 -10.41 1.96
N THR A 34 -2.90 -9.45 1.02
CA THR A 34 -1.71 -9.34 0.14
C THR A 34 -0.86 -8.10 0.39
N LEU A 35 -1.37 -7.13 1.16
CA LEU A 35 -0.63 -5.95 1.61
C LEU A 35 0.38 -6.35 2.69
N ASP A 36 1.63 -6.58 2.28
CA ASP A 36 2.78 -6.41 3.15
C ASP A 36 2.65 -5.03 3.81
N GLY A 37 2.47 -4.98 5.13
CA GLY A 37 2.09 -3.77 5.85
C GLY A 37 2.99 -2.58 5.49
N TYR A 38 2.39 -1.39 5.29
CA TYR A 38 3.17 -0.19 5.05
C TYR A 38 3.83 0.26 6.36
N HIS A 39 5.13 0.05 6.45
CA HIS A 39 5.94 0.38 7.61
C HIS A 39 6.77 1.65 7.38
N TYR A 40 6.85 2.47 8.43
CA TYR A 40 7.53 3.75 8.45
C TYR A 40 8.37 3.90 9.71
N ARG A 41 9.51 4.57 9.59
CA ARG A 41 10.37 4.92 10.73
C ARG A 41 11.20 6.17 10.44
N ASN A 42 11.71 6.82 11.48
CA ASN A 42 12.78 7.80 11.32
C ASN A 42 14.16 7.12 11.39
N ALA A 43 15.23 7.88 11.12
CA ALA A 43 16.58 7.31 10.97
C ALA A 43 17.07 6.59 12.25
N ASP A 44 16.85 7.16 13.44
CA ASP A 44 17.22 6.54 14.71
C ASP A 44 16.19 5.52 15.24
N SER A 45 15.10 5.29 14.50
CA SER A 45 13.99 4.41 14.88
C SER A 45 13.26 4.81 16.18
N SER A 46 13.45 6.03 16.70
CA SER A 46 12.68 6.57 17.85
C SER A 46 11.20 6.82 17.53
N PHE A 47 10.85 6.90 16.25
CA PHE A 47 9.48 6.84 15.75
C PHE A 47 9.31 5.65 14.81
N SER A 48 8.25 4.88 15.03
CA SER A 48 7.81 3.82 14.12
C SER A 48 6.29 3.83 13.96
N TYR A 49 5.83 3.50 12.76
CA TYR A 49 4.42 3.42 12.43
C TYR A 49 4.16 2.35 11.39
N THR A 50 3.04 1.64 11.53
CA THR A 50 2.59 0.62 10.60
C THR A 50 1.14 0.90 10.25
N GLU A 51 0.83 0.91 8.96
CA GLU A 51 -0.56 0.97 8.50
C GLU A 51 -1.27 -0.36 8.73
N TYR A 52 -2.49 -0.26 9.25
CA TYR A 52 -3.47 -1.33 9.32
C TYR A 52 -4.82 -0.79 8.83
N PRO A 53 -5.14 -0.96 7.54
CA PRO A 53 -6.36 -0.44 6.94
C PRO A 53 -7.63 -0.86 7.68
N GLY A 54 -7.68 -2.12 8.15
CA GLY A 54 -8.80 -2.66 8.92
C GLY A 54 -8.96 -2.11 10.35
N LYS A 55 -8.04 -1.28 10.83
CA LYS A 55 -8.06 -0.68 12.18
C LYS A 55 -8.08 0.85 12.17
N GLY A 56 -8.34 1.48 11.02
CA GLY A 56 -8.27 2.93 10.88
C GLY A 56 -6.85 3.49 11.08
N LEU A 57 -5.83 2.65 10.86
CA LEU A 57 -4.43 3.06 10.92
C LEU A 57 -3.94 3.24 9.49
N ASP A 58 -4.27 4.37 8.88
CA ASP A 58 -3.89 4.71 7.52
C ASP A 58 -2.70 5.68 7.46
N PHE A 59 -2.25 5.99 6.24
CA PHE A 59 -1.15 6.91 6.01
C PHE A 59 -1.36 8.29 6.66
N GLU A 60 -2.58 8.83 6.62
CA GLU A 60 -2.90 10.15 7.19
C GLU A 60 -2.79 10.15 8.72
N THR A 61 -3.26 9.08 9.36
CA THR A 61 -3.06 8.83 10.79
C THR A 61 -1.57 8.74 11.11
N GLY A 62 -0.78 8.06 10.28
CA GLY A 62 0.68 8.00 10.37
C GLY A 62 1.34 9.38 10.32
N GLN A 63 0.94 10.20 9.34
CA GLN A 63 1.42 11.58 9.22
C GLN A 63 1.05 12.43 10.43
N THR A 64 -0.17 12.33 10.92
CA THR A 64 -0.63 13.07 12.11
C THR A 64 0.19 12.69 13.35
N ARG A 65 0.45 11.40 13.53
CA ARG A 65 1.32 10.90 14.61
C ARG A 65 2.76 11.38 14.46
N TRP A 66 3.25 11.43 13.23
CA TRP A 66 4.58 11.94 12.93
C TRP A 66 4.73 13.43 13.26
N GLU A 67 3.76 14.27 12.86
CA GLU A 67 3.75 15.69 13.22
C GLU A 67 3.69 15.88 14.74
N ARG A 68 2.89 15.06 15.43
CA ARG A 68 2.85 15.06 16.90
C ARG A 68 4.20 14.69 17.51
N PHE A 69 4.86 13.66 16.98
CA PHE A 69 6.18 13.23 17.43
C PHE A 69 7.20 14.36 17.28
N LYS A 70 7.26 15.05 16.13
CA LYS A 70 8.15 16.20 15.92
C LYS A 70 7.87 17.36 16.89
N LYS A 71 6.60 17.60 17.21
CA LYS A 71 6.20 18.65 18.17
C LYS A 71 6.65 18.34 19.59
N LEU A 72 6.58 17.07 20.01
CA LEU A 72 7.01 16.62 21.34
C LEU A 72 8.54 16.47 21.45
N ASN A 73 9.20 16.09 20.36
CA ASN A 73 10.64 15.81 20.30
C ASN A 73 11.38 16.87 19.48
N ARG A 74 11.22 18.16 19.82
CA ARG A 74 11.82 19.27 19.05
C ARG A 74 13.34 19.18 18.93
N GLN A 75 13.99 18.60 19.93
CA GLN A 75 15.43 18.41 20.03
C GLN A 75 15.94 17.22 19.21
N ASN A 76 15.07 16.33 18.72
CA ASN A 76 15.50 15.20 17.91
C ASN A 76 15.96 15.70 16.52
N PRO A 77 17.20 15.41 16.09
CA PRO A 77 17.71 15.81 14.78
C PRO A 77 17.04 15.04 13.62
N ASN A 78 16.51 13.85 13.88
CA ASN A 78 15.92 12.94 12.89
C ASN A 78 14.48 13.31 12.57
N LYS A 79 14.30 14.41 11.83
CA LYS A 79 13.00 14.98 11.43
C LYS A 79 12.49 14.50 10.08
N THR A 80 13.06 13.42 9.55
CA THR A 80 12.62 12.78 8.30
C THR A 80 11.91 11.47 8.58
N LEU A 81 10.74 11.27 7.96
CA LEU A 81 10.01 10.01 7.97
C LEU A 81 10.39 9.21 6.72
N TYR A 82 10.83 7.97 6.92
CA TYR A 82 11.21 7.06 5.86
C TYR A 82 10.20 5.94 5.72
N ARG A 83 10.01 5.46 4.49
CA ARG A 83 9.36 4.17 4.23
C ARG A 83 10.40 3.05 4.32
N THR A 84 10.00 1.91 4.88
CA THR A 84 10.86 0.70 4.94
C THR A 84 10.41 -0.39 3.97
N PHE A 85 9.28 -0.21 3.30
CA PHE A 85 8.79 -1.10 2.26
C PHE A 85 9.30 -0.67 0.87
N ARG A 86 9.48 -1.66 -0.01
CA ARG A 86 9.86 -1.45 -1.40
C ARG A 86 8.63 -1.35 -2.30
N ILE A 87 8.77 -0.52 -3.33
CA ILE A 87 7.82 -0.49 -4.44
C ILE A 87 8.06 -1.76 -5.25
N ASN A 88 7.02 -2.57 -5.45
CA ASN A 88 7.10 -3.76 -6.30
C ASN A 88 6.28 -3.52 -7.58
N PRO A 89 6.92 -3.20 -8.72
CA PRO A 89 6.23 -2.96 -9.99
C PRO A 89 5.40 -4.16 -10.47
N LEU A 90 5.78 -5.38 -10.06
CA LEU A 90 5.08 -6.60 -10.46
C LEU A 90 3.71 -6.76 -9.77
N LYS A 91 3.47 -6.04 -8.66
CA LYS A 91 2.16 -5.97 -8.00
C LYS A 91 1.25 -4.97 -8.73
N PHE A 92 0.95 -5.23 -10.00
CA PHE A 92 0.19 -4.28 -10.84
C PHE A 92 -1.25 -4.04 -10.36
N TRP A 93 -1.82 -5.00 -9.64
CA TRP A 93 -3.11 -4.86 -8.95
C TRP A 93 -3.09 -3.82 -7.81
N GLU A 94 -1.91 -3.40 -7.36
CA GLU A 94 -1.73 -2.31 -6.40
C GLU A 94 -1.40 -0.97 -7.08
N TRP A 95 -1.35 -0.89 -8.42
CA TRP A 95 -0.91 0.35 -9.08
C TRP A 95 -1.82 1.55 -8.80
N TRP A 96 -3.12 1.29 -8.63
CA TRP A 96 -4.05 2.32 -8.17
C TRP A 96 -3.62 2.93 -6.83
N GLN A 97 -2.99 2.17 -5.92
CA GLN A 97 -2.47 2.67 -4.65
C GLN A 97 -1.35 3.70 -4.88
N PHE A 98 -0.47 3.49 -5.88
CA PHE A 98 0.57 4.48 -6.23
C PHE A 98 -0.05 5.80 -6.70
N ILE A 99 -1.14 5.73 -7.47
CA ILE A 99 -1.80 6.91 -8.03
C ILE A 99 -2.62 7.63 -6.95
N ALA A 100 -3.53 6.91 -6.29
CA ALA A 100 -4.45 7.46 -5.30
C ALA A 100 -3.75 7.90 -4.00
N HIS A 101 -2.64 7.24 -3.63
CA HIS A 101 -1.93 7.50 -2.38
C HIS A 101 -0.45 7.83 -2.59
N ASN A 102 -0.15 8.63 -3.61
CA ASN A 102 1.22 9.03 -3.97
C ASN A 102 2.05 9.54 -2.77
N GLY A 103 1.41 10.20 -1.79
CA GLY A 103 2.09 10.72 -0.59
C GLY A 103 2.99 9.71 0.13
N ARG A 104 2.60 8.43 0.23
CA ARG A 104 3.40 7.40 0.89
C ARG A 104 4.66 7.00 0.11
N TYR A 105 4.59 7.08 -1.21
CA TYR A 105 5.68 6.66 -2.10
C TYR A 105 6.68 7.77 -2.39
N ARG A 106 6.32 9.03 -2.09
CA ARG A 106 7.23 10.18 -2.12
C ARG A 106 8.20 10.22 -0.93
N LEU A 107 7.95 9.42 0.11
CA LEU A 107 8.86 9.32 1.24
C LEU A 107 10.18 8.63 0.83
N PRO A 108 11.32 9.08 1.38
CA PRO A 108 12.59 8.43 1.14
C PRO A 108 12.56 7.00 1.68
N TYR A 109 13.23 6.10 0.95
CA TYR A 109 13.38 4.71 1.36
C TYR A 109 14.61 4.58 2.26
N ILE A 110 14.49 3.84 3.36
CA ILE A 110 15.62 3.46 4.20
C ILE A 110 15.72 1.94 4.27
N THR A 111 16.91 1.40 4.07
CA THR A 111 17.18 -0.03 4.26
C THR A 111 17.65 -0.26 5.70
N SER A 112 17.30 -1.39 6.31
CA SER A 112 17.75 -1.75 7.67
C SER A 112 19.28 -1.74 7.84
N ALA A 113 20.03 -1.93 6.74
CA ALA A 113 21.50 -1.93 6.71
C ALA A 113 22.14 -0.53 6.83
N GLU A 114 21.43 0.54 6.48
CA GLU A 114 21.98 1.91 6.41
C GLU A 114 22.06 2.58 7.80
N THR A 115 21.44 1.97 8.80
CA THR A 115 21.43 2.38 10.21
C THR A 115 22.58 1.79 11.05
N ALA A 116 23.48 1.01 10.45
CA ALA A 116 24.56 0.31 11.14
C ALA A 116 25.94 0.99 11.02
N GLN A 117 25.98 2.33 10.93
CA GLN A 117 27.23 3.07 11.07
C GLN A 117 27.16 3.99 12.30
N PRO A 118 28.07 3.81 13.28
CA PRO A 118 28.10 4.54 14.55
C PRO A 118 28.48 6.01 14.38
#